data_AF-A0AAU7Q660-F1
#
_entry.id   AF-A0AAU7Q660-F1
#
_cell.length_a   1.000
_cell.length_b   1.000
_cell.length_c   1.000
_cell.angle_alpha   90.00
_cell.angle_beta   90.00
_cell.angle_gamma   90.00
#
_symmetry.space_group_name_H-M   'P 1'
#
loop_
_entity.id
_entity.type
_entity.pdbx_description
1 polymer ?
#
loop_
_entity_poly.entity_id
_entity_poly.type
_entity_poly.pdbx_seq_one_letter_code
_entity_poly.pdbx_strand_id
1 'polypeptide(L)'
;MLASGYKDDNAIMNIGQANDLFSSIPSGFFWVYLYTSSPYGTLAAQQGFDNTNRSDFETFIEGAVLPDFVSKYIAPTVSTIFQPLRLTPELTVGTGFSVALVTLGFTGVILLFLWIIFISFSFAWLNRNRYIKSTCAILSAAAILMTFDNMFIFSSCVMQLIIITLFSRFRFSKYFLI
;
A
#
# COMPACT_ATOMS: atom_id res chain seq x y z
N MET A 1 -19.78 12.47 15.07
CA MET A 1 -19.24 12.39 13.69
C MET A 1 -19.31 13.72 12.91
N LEU A 2 -19.39 14.88 13.60
CA LEU A 2 -19.53 16.21 12.96
C LEU A 2 -18.39 16.60 12.00
N ALA A 3 -17.16 16.14 12.26
CA ALA A 3 -15.98 16.44 11.42
C ALA A 3 -16.02 15.75 10.03
N SER A 4 -16.83 14.70 9.88
CA SER A 4 -16.97 13.92 8.64
C SER A 4 -18.14 14.38 7.78
N GLY A 5 -18.89 15.41 8.21
CA GLY A 5 -20.13 15.86 7.55
C GLY A 5 -21.38 15.04 7.88
N TYR A 6 -21.25 13.93 8.62
CA TYR A 6 -22.38 13.08 9.02
C TYR A 6 -22.94 13.52 10.37
N LYS A 7 -24.26 13.71 10.42
CA LYS A 7 -25.02 14.07 11.64
C LYS A 7 -25.45 12.85 12.45
N ASP A 8 -25.43 11.67 11.85
CA ASP A 8 -25.80 10.40 12.49
C ASP A 8 -24.57 9.77 13.14
N ASP A 9 -24.67 9.45 14.43
CA ASP A 9 -23.61 8.78 15.19
C ASP A 9 -23.46 7.29 14.81
N ASN A 10 -24.41 6.73 14.06
CA ASN A 10 -24.35 5.38 13.49
C ASN A 10 -23.97 5.35 12.01
N ALA A 11 -23.62 6.49 11.41
CA ALA A 11 -23.33 6.58 9.98
C ALA A 11 -22.31 5.54 9.51
N ILE A 12 -21.23 5.33 10.29
CA ILE A 12 -20.21 4.35 9.94
C ILE A 12 -20.75 2.91 9.93
N MET A 13 -21.61 2.56 10.90
CA MET A 13 -22.22 1.23 11.00
C MET A 13 -23.13 0.98 9.80
N ASN A 14 -23.84 2.01 9.35
CA ASN A 14 -24.68 1.94 8.15
C ASN A 14 -23.83 1.80 6.87
N ILE A 15 -22.78 2.61 6.72
CA ILE A 15 -21.86 2.56 5.56
C ILE A 15 -21.19 1.18 5.46
N GLY A 16 -20.68 0.67 6.58
CA GLY A 16 -20.02 -0.63 6.65
C GLY A 16 -20.97 -1.82 6.77
N GLN A 17 -22.29 -1.60 6.78
CA GLN A 17 -23.33 -2.62 6.96
C GLN A 17 -23.05 -3.55 8.15
N ALA A 18 -22.89 -2.96 9.33
CA ALA A 18 -22.61 -3.68 10.57
C ALA A 18 -23.70 -4.71 10.88
N ASN A 19 -23.30 -5.92 11.27
CA ASN A 19 -24.21 -6.92 11.81
C ASN A 19 -24.52 -6.64 13.30
N ASP A 20 -25.42 -7.45 13.89
CA ASP A 20 -25.85 -7.28 15.29
C ASP A 20 -24.69 -7.34 16.29
N LEU A 21 -23.66 -8.14 16.00
CA LEU A 21 -22.46 -8.26 16.84
C LEU A 21 -21.68 -6.94 16.88
N PHE A 22 -21.43 -6.34 15.72
CA PHE A 22 -20.75 -5.05 15.64
C PHE A 22 -21.58 -3.88 16.17
N SER A 23 -22.91 -4.00 16.10
CA SER A 23 -23.85 -3.04 16.68
C SER A 23 -23.91 -3.10 18.21
N SER A 24 -23.48 -4.23 18.80
CA SER A 24 -23.49 -4.46 20.25
C SER A 24 -22.19 -4.05 20.96
N ILE A 25 -21.13 -3.69 20.21
CA ILE A 25 -19.83 -3.30 20.75
C ILE A 25 -19.55 -1.81 20.49
N PRO A 26 -18.63 -1.16 21.24
CA PRO A 26 -18.29 0.24 21.00
C PRO A 26 -17.86 0.47 19.55
N SER A 27 -18.41 1.52 18.92
CA SER A 27 -18.22 1.83 17.50
C SER A 27 -16.75 1.93 17.08
N GLY A 28 -15.85 2.32 17.99
CA GLY A 28 -14.41 2.36 17.74
C GLY A 28 -13.82 1.03 17.29
N PHE A 29 -14.32 -0.11 17.77
CA PHE A 29 -13.88 -1.43 17.29
C PHE A 29 -14.33 -1.68 15.85
N PHE A 30 -15.54 -1.24 15.51
CA PHE A 30 -16.05 -1.33 14.14
C PHE A 30 -15.24 -0.44 13.18
N TRP A 31 -14.80 0.74 13.62
CA TRP A 31 -13.89 1.59 12.85
C TRP A 31 -12.59 0.85 12.50
N VAL A 32 -11.93 0.23 13.49
CA VAL A 32 -10.68 -0.50 13.25
C VAL A 32 -10.91 -1.65 12.27
N TYR A 33 -11.98 -2.42 12.47
CA TYR A 33 -12.36 -3.50 11.56
C TYR A 33 -12.59 -2.97 10.13
N LEU A 34 -13.39 -1.91 9.97
CA LEU A 34 -13.72 -1.37 8.66
C LEU A 34 -12.47 -0.81 7.95
N TYR A 35 -11.60 -0.07 8.65
CA TYR A 35 -10.38 0.48 8.05
C TYR A 35 -9.36 -0.60 7.68
N THR A 36 -9.28 -1.70 8.42
CA THR A 36 -8.35 -2.80 8.11
C THR A 36 -8.89 -3.74 7.04
N SER A 37 -10.21 -3.97 6.99
CA SER A 37 -10.83 -4.90 6.04
C SER A 37 -11.23 -4.25 4.71
N SER A 38 -11.65 -2.97 4.71
CA SER A 38 -12.13 -2.31 3.49
C SER A 38 -11.12 -2.21 2.35
N PRO A 39 -9.80 -2.01 2.57
CA PRO A 39 -8.85 -2.04 1.46
C PRO A 39 -8.82 -3.39 0.75
N TYR A 40 -8.87 -4.49 1.52
CA TYR A 40 -8.96 -5.83 0.98
C TYR A 40 -10.31 -6.08 0.29
N GLY A 41 -11.41 -5.62 0.90
CA GLY A 41 -12.73 -5.68 0.28
C GLY A 41 -12.75 -4.98 -1.09
N THR A 42 -12.15 -3.80 -1.19
CA THR A 42 -11.98 -3.07 -2.46
C THR A 42 -11.16 -3.88 -3.47
N LEU A 43 -10.06 -4.51 -3.04
CA LEU A 43 -9.26 -5.38 -3.91
C LEU A 43 -10.09 -6.56 -4.44
N ALA A 44 -10.79 -7.28 -3.57
CA ALA A 44 -11.59 -8.44 -3.93
C ALA A 44 -12.77 -8.08 -4.86
N ALA A 45 -13.37 -6.90 -4.67
CA ALA A 45 -14.50 -6.44 -5.47
C ALA A 45 -14.14 -6.09 -6.92
N GLN A 46 -12.86 -5.85 -7.24
CA GLN A 46 -12.45 -5.47 -8.61
C GLN A 46 -12.89 -6.49 -9.66
N GLN A 47 -12.89 -7.78 -9.32
CA GLN A 47 -13.36 -8.83 -10.23
C GLN A 47 -14.86 -8.73 -10.48
N GLY A 48 -15.65 -8.48 -9.43
CA GLY A 48 -17.10 -8.29 -9.54
C GLY A 48 -17.47 -7.04 -10.35
N PHE A 49 -16.59 -6.04 -10.36
CA PHE A 49 -16.75 -4.84 -11.19
C PHE A 49 -16.19 -4.95 -12.61
N ASP A 50 -15.64 -6.12 -13.00
CA ASP A 50 -14.93 -6.30 -14.27
C ASP A 50 -13.81 -5.25 -14.50
N ASN A 51 -13.17 -4.83 -13.40
CA ASN A 51 -12.10 -3.83 -13.39
C ASN A 51 -10.73 -4.46 -13.20
N THR A 52 -10.46 -5.52 -13.95
CA THR A 52 -9.17 -6.23 -13.94
C THR A 52 -8.64 -6.35 -15.38
N ASN A 53 -7.34 -6.55 -15.54
CA ASN A 53 -6.70 -6.69 -16.85
C ASN A 53 -6.97 -5.49 -17.80
N ARG A 54 -6.95 -4.28 -17.25
CA ARG A 54 -7.31 -3.04 -17.93
C ARG A 54 -6.18 -2.43 -18.76
N SER A 55 -4.95 -2.94 -18.64
CA SER A 55 -3.79 -2.38 -19.35
C SER A 55 -2.70 -3.41 -19.64
N ASP A 56 -1.56 -2.91 -20.13
CA ASP A 56 -0.36 -3.65 -20.45
C ASP A 56 0.68 -3.68 -19.31
N PHE A 57 1.79 -4.36 -19.60
CA PHE A 57 2.90 -4.53 -18.68
C PHE A 57 3.65 -3.23 -18.40
N GLU A 58 3.74 -2.33 -19.37
CA GLU A 58 4.38 -1.02 -19.20
C GLU A 58 3.63 -0.19 -18.15
N THR A 59 2.31 -0.09 -18.29
CA THR A 59 1.44 0.57 -17.31
C THR A 59 1.56 -0.05 -15.92
N PHE A 60 1.69 -1.38 -15.84
CA PHE A 60 1.91 -2.07 -14.56
C PHE A 60 3.22 -1.64 -13.89
N ILE A 61 4.33 -1.57 -14.64
CA ILE A 61 5.61 -1.11 -14.10
C ILE A 61 5.49 0.33 -13.59
N GLU A 62 4.90 1.20 -14.39
CA GLU A 62 4.75 2.62 -14.07
C GLU A 62 3.83 2.87 -12.86
N GLY A 63 2.71 2.13 -12.79
CA GLY A 63 1.68 2.36 -11.79
C GLY A 63 1.85 1.57 -10.49
N ALA A 64 2.51 0.41 -10.53
CA ALA A 64 2.55 -0.51 -9.38
C ALA A 64 3.95 -0.89 -8.91
N VAL A 65 5.00 -0.76 -9.73
CA VAL A 65 6.36 -1.20 -9.39
C VAL A 65 7.26 -0.02 -9.02
N LEU A 66 7.18 1.07 -9.78
CA LEU A 66 8.02 2.24 -9.57
C LEU A 66 7.57 3.04 -8.34
N PRO A 67 8.52 3.58 -7.55
CA PRO A 67 8.18 4.51 -6.48
C PRO A 67 7.49 5.76 -7.03
N ASP A 68 6.54 6.31 -6.26
CA ASP A 68 5.73 7.47 -6.65
C ASP A 68 6.56 8.70 -7.06
N PHE A 69 7.69 8.91 -6.38
CA PHE A 69 8.59 10.02 -6.71
C PHE A 69 9.27 9.87 -8.07
N VAL A 70 9.22 8.69 -8.69
CA VAL A 70 9.65 8.46 -10.08
C VAL A 70 8.43 8.46 -11.00
N SER A 71 7.41 7.63 -10.70
CA SER A 71 6.27 7.39 -11.60
C SER A 71 5.48 8.66 -11.90
N LYS A 72 5.31 9.57 -10.93
CA LYS A 72 4.58 10.84 -11.14
C LYS A 72 5.19 11.76 -12.19
N TYR A 73 6.47 11.59 -12.52
CA TYR A 73 7.16 12.42 -13.53
C TYR A 73 7.19 11.77 -14.90
N ILE A 74 7.24 10.44 -14.98
CA ILE A 74 7.32 9.71 -16.25
C ILE A 74 5.95 9.28 -16.78
N ALA A 75 4.99 9.05 -15.87
CA ALA A 75 3.68 8.49 -16.17
C ALA A 75 2.56 9.17 -15.33
N PRO A 76 2.38 10.49 -15.44
CA PRO A 76 1.54 11.28 -14.53
C PRO A 76 0.05 10.92 -14.58
N THR A 77 -0.41 10.23 -15.63
CA THR A 77 -1.81 9.87 -15.85
C THR A 77 -2.15 8.44 -15.41
N VAL A 78 -1.16 7.58 -15.15
CA VAL A 78 -1.42 6.17 -14.81
C VAL A 78 -2.19 6.06 -13.50
N SER A 79 -1.84 6.87 -12.50
CA SER A 79 -2.48 6.90 -11.19
C SER A 79 -3.91 7.43 -11.19
N THR A 80 -4.35 8.09 -12.26
CA THR A 80 -5.74 8.59 -12.40
C THR A 80 -6.58 7.69 -13.27
N ILE A 81 -6.00 7.10 -14.33
CA ILE A 81 -6.71 6.22 -15.27
C ILE A 81 -6.98 4.83 -14.64
N PHE A 82 -6.03 4.30 -13.88
CA PHE A 82 -6.10 2.93 -13.36
C PHE A 82 -6.42 2.88 -11.86
N GLN A 83 -7.24 3.82 -11.39
CA GLN A 83 -7.72 3.79 -10.01
C GLN A 83 -8.67 2.60 -9.77
N PRO A 84 -8.53 1.91 -8.64
CA PRO A 84 -9.47 0.87 -8.25
C PRO A 84 -10.87 1.45 -8.07
N LEU A 85 -11.88 0.71 -8.53
CA LEU A 85 -13.27 1.08 -8.27
C LEU A 85 -13.59 0.87 -6.79
N ARG A 86 -14.31 1.80 -6.19
CA ARG A 86 -14.58 1.83 -4.74
C ARG A 86 -15.84 1.03 -4.41
N LEU A 87 -15.82 0.34 -3.26
CA LEU A 87 -17.01 -0.32 -2.71
C LEU A 87 -18.11 0.70 -2.36
N THR A 88 -17.72 1.77 -1.68
CA THR A 88 -18.57 2.93 -1.37
C THR A 88 -17.76 4.22 -1.54
N PRO A 89 -18.42 5.37 -1.76
CA PRO A 89 -17.73 6.66 -1.89
C PRO A 89 -16.87 7.02 -0.66
N GLU A 90 -17.24 6.55 0.52
CA GLU A 90 -16.56 6.83 1.78
C GLU A 90 -15.32 5.95 2.02
N LEU A 91 -15.29 4.74 1.46
CA LEU A 91 -14.19 3.79 1.62
C LEU A 91 -13.26 3.86 0.40
N THR A 92 -12.43 4.89 0.38
CA THR A 92 -11.66 5.30 -0.80
C THR A 92 -10.34 4.57 -1.01
N VAL A 93 -9.90 3.79 -0.02
CA VAL A 93 -8.54 3.25 0.06
C VAL A 93 -8.51 1.82 -0.45
N GLY A 94 -7.56 1.52 -1.34
CA GLY A 94 -7.22 0.17 -1.79
C GLY A 94 -6.00 -0.39 -1.06
N THR A 95 -5.58 -1.59 -1.43
CA THR A 95 -4.30 -2.16 -0.99
C THR A 95 -3.17 -1.73 -1.94
N GLY A 96 -1.91 -1.90 -1.52
CA GLY A 96 -0.76 -1.73 -2.42
C GLY A 96 -0.78 -2.64 -3.66
N PHE A 97 -1.63 -3.68 -3.68
CA PHE A 97 -1.82 -4.56 -4.83
C PHE A 97 -2.94 -4.12 -5.79
N SER A 98 -3.70 -3.08 -5.46
CA SER A 98 -4.90 -2.75 -6.21
C SER A 98 -4.60 -2.28 -7.64
N VAL A 99 -3.59 -1.44 -7.86
CA VAL A 99 -3.19 -1.01 -9.22
C VAL A 99 -2.65 -2.20 -10.03
N ALA A 100 -1.92 -3.11 -9.39
CA ALA A 100 -1.43 -4.32 -10.03
C ALA A 100 -2.56 -5.25 -10.50
N LEU A 101 -3.61 -5.39 -9.69
CA LEU A 101 -4.80 -6.16 -10.04
C LEU A 101 -5.60 -5.50 -11.17
N VAL A 102 -5.76 -4.17 -11.13
CA VAL A 102 -6.48 -3.42 -12.17
C VAL A 102 -5.77 -3.53 -13.51
N THR A 103 -4.44 -3.40 -13.53
CA THR A 103 -3.65 -3.41 -14.77
C THR A 103 -3.50 -4.81 -15.38
N LEU A 104 -2.98 -5.79 -14.63
CA LEU A 104 -2.64 -7.13 -15.14
C LEU A 104 -3.38 -8.29 -14.43
N GLY A 105 -4.44 -8.00 -13.67
CA GLY A 105 -5.17 -9.03 -12.94
C GLY A 105 -4.30 -9.73 -11.90
N PHE A 106 -4.58 -11.01 -11.63
CA PHE A 106 -3.81 -11.79 -10.65
C PHE A 106 -2.33 -11.95 -11.03
N THR A 107 -2.02 -11.94 -12.33
CA THR A 107 -0.63 -11.97 -12.80
C THR A 107 0.13 -10.76 -12.27
N GLY A 108 -0.47 -9.56 -12.35
CA GLY A 108 0.11 -8.34 -11.77
C GLY A 108 0.33 -8.45 -10.27
N VAL A 109 -0.66 -8.99 -9.54
CA VAL A 109 -0.54 -9.19 -8.08
C VAL A 109 0.63 -10.12 -7.73
N ILE A 110 0.77 -11.24 -8.43
CA ILE A 110 1.87 -12.20 -8.21
C ILE A 110 3.22 -11.55 -8.54
N LEU A 111 3.31 -10.84 -9.67
CA LEU A 111 4.54 -10.15 -10.07
C LEU A 111 4.96 -9.10 -9.05
N LEU A 112 4.01 -8.28 -8.56
CA LEU A 112 4.28 -7.28 -7.54
C LEU A 112 4.70 -7.93 -6.21
N PHE A 113 4.05 -9.03 -5.81
CA PHE A 113 4.44 -9.77 -4.61
C PHE A 113 5.87 -10.31 -4.69
N LEU A 114 6.23 -10.93 -5.82
CA LEU A 114 7.59 -11.41 -6.07
C LEU A 114 8.60 -10.25 -6.09
N TRP A 115 8.23 -9.12 -6.68
CA TRP A 115 9.05 -7.90 -6.67
C TRP A 115 9.31 -7.39 -5.25
N ILE A 116 8.29 -7.32 -4.40
CA ILE A 116 8.42 -6.89 -3.00
C ILE A 116 9.31 -7.85 -2.21
N ILE A 117 9.18 -9.17 -2.42
CA ILE A 117 10.08 -10.16 -1.81
C ILE A 117 11.51 -9.92 -2.28
N PHE A 118 11.72 -9.75 -3.58
CA PHE A 118 13.04 -9.50 -4.16
C PHE A 118 13.69 -8.25 -3.58
N ILE A 119 12.96 -7.13 -3.49
CA ILE A 119 13.46 -5.88 -2.91
C ILE A 119 13.76 -6.05 -1.42
N SER A 120 12.87 -6.69 -0.67
CA SER A 120 13.06 -6.95 0.77
C SER A 120 14.30 -7.79 1.02
N PHE A 121 14.46 -8.89 0.27
CA PHE A 121 15.64 -9.74 0.35
C PHE A 121 16.91 -8.97 -0.04
N SER A 122 16.87 -8.19 -1.12
CA SER A 122 18.01 -7.40 -1.60
C SER A 122 18.49 -6.41 -0.55
N PHE A 123 17.58 -5.63 0.05
CA PHE A 123 17.95 -4.67 1.10
C PHE A 123 18.44 -5.34 2.38
N ALA A 124 17.80 -6.42 2.82
CA ALA A 124 18.27 -7.19 3.97
C ALA A 124 19.68 -7.76 3.72
N TRP A 125 19.92 -8.34 2.54
CA TRP A 125 21.22 -8.88 2.16
C TRP A 125 22.30 -7.79 2.03
N LEU A 126 21.95 -6.62 1.49
CA LEU A 126 22.87 -5.48 1.36
C LEU A 126 23.29 -4.93 2.73
N ASN A 127 22.41 -5.00 3.73
CA ASN A 127 22.64 -4.52 5.09
C ASN A 127 22.95 -5.64 6.10
N ARG A 128 23.21 -6.87 5.64
CA ARG A 128 23.42 -8.03 6.53
C ARG A 128 24.53 -7.84 7.55
N ASN A 129 25.58 -7.10 7.18
CA ASN A 129 26.75 -6.87 8.03
C ASN A 129 26.58 -5.66 8.96
N ARG A 130 25.67 -4.72 8.64
CA ARG A 130 25.46 -3.46 9.36
C ARG A 130 24.03 -2.99 9.20
N TYR A 131 23.40 -2.65 10.32
CA TYR A 131 22.01 -2.16 10.39
C TYR A 131 20.94 -3.16 9.95
N ILE A 132 21.23 -4.47 9.86
CA ILE A 132 20.24 -5.51 9.50
C ILE A 132 18.96 -5.44 10.34
N LYS A 133 19.08 -5.19 11.66
CA LYS A 133 17.92 -5.08 12.56
C LYS A 133 17.01 -3.91 12.15
N SER A 134 17.60 -2.75 11.88
CA SER A 134 16.88 -1.56 11.42
C SER A 134 16.26 -1.77 10.05
N THR A 135 17.00 -2.38 9.12
CA THR A 135 16.48 -2.73 7.80
C THR A 135 15.29 -3.68 7.89
N CYS A 136 15.38 -4.75 8.68
CA CYS A 136 14.28 -5.68 8.90
C CYS A 136 13.06 -4.98 9.54
N ALA A 137 13.26 -4.09 10.51
CA ALA A 137 12.17 -3.33 11.12
C ALA A 137 11.41 -2.47 10.10
N ILE A 138 12.15 -1.78 9.20
CA ILE A 138 11.56 -0.97 8.14
C ILE A 138 10.82 -1.83 7.13
N LEU A 139 11.39 -2.97 6.71
CA LEU A 139 10.75 -3.90 5.79
C LEU A 139 9.48 -4.52 6.37
N SER A 140 9.48 -4.89 7.66
CA SER A 140 8.29 -5.39 8.36
C SER A 140 7.20 -4.33 8.46
N ALA A 141 7.56 -3.08 8.78
CA ALA A 141 6.61 -1.98 8.79
C ALA A 141 6.02 -1.74 7.39
N ALA A 142 6.86 -1.72 6.36
CA ALA A 142 6.41 -1.57 4.97
C ALA A 142 5.45 -2.70 4.56
N ALA A 143 5.75 -3.95 4.91
CA ALA A 143 4.90 -5.10 4.60
C ALA A 143 3.52 -5.03 5.27
N ILE A 144 3.43 -4.52 6.51
CA ILE A 144 2.14 -4.31 7.18
C ILE A 144 1.39 -3.15 6.51
N LEU A 145 2.10 -2.07 6.19
CA LEU A 145 1.49 -0.89 5.60
C LEU A 145 1.01 -1.11 4.16
N MET A 146 1.46 -2.18 3.47
CA MET A 146 0.93 -2.61 2.16
C MET A 146 -0.57 -2.90 2.15
N THR A 147 -1.20 -3.07 3.30
CA THR A 147 -2.67 -3.09 3.41
C THR A 147 -3.30 -1.81 2.85
N PHE A 148 -2.57 -0.70 2.81
CA PHE A 148 -3.02 0.59 2.31
C PHE A 148 -2.19 1.02 1.08
N ASP A 149 -2.87 1.33 -0.03
CA ASP A 149 -2.27 1.81 -1.27
C ASP A 149 -1.42 3.08 -1.08
N ASN A 150 -1.91 3.99 -0.25
CA ASN A 150 -1.26 5.26 0.07
C ASN A 150 0.12 5.08 0.74
N MET A 151 0.42 3.90 1.30
CA MET A 151 1.65 3.68 2.05
C MET A 151 2.77 3.04 1.22
N PHE A 152 2.45 2.27 0.17
CA PHE A 152 3.47 1.77 -0.76
C PHE A 152 3.93 2.86 -1.75
N ILE A 153 3.00 3.75 -2.11
CA ILE A 153 3.23 4.98 -2.87
C ILE A 153 4.02 6.00 -2.02
N PHE A 154 4.03 5.85 -0.69
CA PHE A 154 4.79 6.73 0.20
C PHE A 154 6.30 6.40 0.16
N SER A 155 7.00 7.22 -0.63
CA SER A 155 8.45 7.43 -0.71
C SER A 155 9.26 7.23 0.59
N SER A 156 8.66 7.38 1.77
CA SER A 156 9.35 7.32 3.06
C SER A 156 10.04 5.98 3.33
N CYS A 157 9.39 4.83 3.09
CA CYS A 157 9.98 3.53 3.40
C CYS A 157 11.14 3.20 2.45
N VAL A 158 10.97 3.46 1.15
CA VAL A 158 11.99 3.23 0.13
C VAL A 158 13.20 4.16 0.36
N MET A 159 12.97 5.45 0.64
CA MET A 159 14.07 6.40 0.88
C MET A 159 14.85 6.08 2.16
N GLN A 160 14.18 5.67 3.25
CA GLN A 160 14.86 5.24 4.47
C GLN A 160 15.76 4.03 4.21
N LEU A 161 15.30 3.06 3.40
CA LEU A 161 16.10 1.89 3.01
C LEU A 161 17.31 2.29 2.16
N ILE A 162 17.15 3.21 1.21
CA ILE A 162 18.25 3.74 0.41
C ILE A 162 19.29 4.40 1.33
N ILE A 163 18.88 5.31 2.20
CA ILE A 163 19.79 6.06 3.10
C ILE A 163 20.57 5.13 4.02
N ILE A 164 19.88 4.20 4.71
CA ILE A 164 20.55 3.22 5.59
C ILE A 164 21.56 2.38 4.81
N THR A 165 21.21 1.97 3.60
CA THR A 165 22.10 1.19 2.74
C THR A 165 23.33 1.99 2.31
N LEU A 166 23.15 3.28 1.98
CA LEU A 166 24.26 4.17 1.66
C LEU A 166 25.19 4.32 2.88
N PHE A 167 24.67 4.56 4.08
CA PHE A 167 25.49 4.70 5.30
C PHE A 167 26.16 3.39 5.73
N SER A 168 25.55 2.24 5.44
CA SER A 168 26.15 0.93 5.67
C SER A 168 27.43 0.71 4.85
N ARG A 169 27.47 1.27 3.63
CA ARG A 169 28.45 0.96 2.57
C ARG A 169 29.47 2.08 2.34
N PHE A 170 29.05 3.33 2.33
CA PHE A 170 29.91 4.47 2.04
C PHE A 170 30.55 5.00 3.32
N ARG A 171 31.89 5.03 3.32
CA ARG A 171 32.70 5.60 4.40
C ARG A 171 33.25 6.94 3.93
N PHE A 172 32.84 8.04 4.55
CA PHE A 172 33.48 9.33 4.32
C PHE A 172 34.72 9.43 5.21
N SER A 173 35.90 9.23 4.63
CA SER A 173 37.18 9.27 5.34
C SER A 173 37.26 8.22 6.46
N LYS A 174 37.65 8.59 7.68
CA LYS A 174 37.76 7.69 8.84
C LYS A 174 36.43 7.44 9.56
N TYR A 175 35.42 8.27 9.33
CA TYR A 175 34.17 8.26 10.08
C TYR A 175 33.07 7.54 9.30
N PHE A 176 32.26 6.77 10.04
CA PHE A 176 30.96 6.37 9.54
C PHE A 176 30.01 7.55 9.73
N LEU A 177 29.18 7.82 8.72
CA LEU A 177 28.00 8.67 8.91
C LEU A 177 27.11 7.92 9.90
N ILE A 178 27.12 8.38 11.15
CA ILE A 178 26.27 7.95 12.25
C ILE A 178 25.23 9.04 12.44
#